data_AF-A0A9P6ZIP7-F1
#
_entry.id   AF-A0A9P6ZIP7-F1
#
_cell.length_a   1.000
_cell.length_b   1.000
_cell.length_c   1.000
_cell.angle_alpha   90.00
_cell.angle_beta   90.00
_cell.angle_gamma   90.00
#
_symmetry.space_group_name_H-M   'P 1'
#
loop_
_entity.id
_entity.type
_entity.pdbx_description
1 polymer ?
#
loop_
_entity_poly.entity_id
_entity_poly.type
_entity_poly.pdbx_seq_one_letter_code
_entity_poly.pdbx_strand_id
1 'polypeptide(L)'
;MPQLETDAFVASDWLECGRIFEQNHLPLSVRREIKQLLTVPASIRSTIPLQTLSVTQLLDANFVATLDHNLNSNSITLSTCIPHTHIPDNFLMWTVPPLHLATQLLDQFGQAWFDGHASVIHPYSPTVHLPFWVLSYWRDVSHVLEARLTWLKSHDWILARLNHNEHDHHAAELVLIDEALDILEYLPWDADLKGFGACVGIRTSALPPLLANAMIDGRIVDALIAAINGHLDEHSGSSCVVENLDLASIFLLDNDGLRIGCTLTFGLIEALYMFFY
;
A
#
# COMPACT_ATOMS: atom_id res chain seq x y z
N MET A 1 3.98 -2.03 -45.19
CA MET A 1 4.14 -1.76 -43.75
C MET A 1 3.89 -0.28 -43.54
N PRO A 2 2.90 0.12 -42.72
CA PRO A 2 2.71 1.53 -42.40
C PRO A 2 3.96 2.03 -41.69
N GLN A 3 4.51 3.16 -42.15
CA GLN A 3 5.60 3.83 -41.46
C GLN A 3 5.07 4.29 -40.10
N LEU A 4 5.66 3.79 -39.01
CA LEU A 4 5.40 4.34 -37.67
C LEU A 4 6.01 5.74 -37.66
N GLU A 5 5.18 6.76 -37.92
CA GLU A 5 5.54 8.14 -37.63
C GLU A 5 5.90 8.23 -36.16
N THR A 6 7.17 8.54 -35.91
CA THR A 6 7.71 8.77 -34.57
C THR A 6 7.45 10.23 -34.26
N ASP A 7 6.20 10.54 -33.92
CA ASP A 7 5.84 11.86 -33.43
C ASP A 7 6.68 12.16 -32.19
N ALA A 8 7.68 13.02 -32.35
CA ALA A 8 8.46 13.55 -31.24
C ALA A 8 7.57 14.48 -30.41
N PHE A 9 7.78 14.51 -29.10
CA PHE A 9 7.11 15.48 -28.25
C PHE A 9 7.66 16.88 -28.55
N VAL A 10 6.78 17.83 -28.91
CA VAL A 10 7.12 19.23 -29.18
C VAL A 10 6.51 20.09 -28.08
N ALA A 11 7.33 20.56 -27.14
CA ALA A 11 6.88 21.26 -25.94
C ALA A 11 5.99 22.49 -26.25
N SER A 12 6.32 23.26 -27.29
CA SER A 12 5.58 24.46 -27.69
C SER A 12 4.13 24.20 -28.11
N ASP A 13 3.79 22.97 -28.47
CA ASP A 13 2.43 22.63 -28.93
C ASP A 13 1.51 22.29 -27.75
N TRP A 14 2.09 22.01 -26.58
CA TRP A 14 1.40 21.43 -25.43
C TRP A 14 1.48 22.29 -24.17
N LEU A 15 2.64 22.86 -23.87
CA LEU A 15 2.87 23.65 -22.65
C LEU A 15 2.42 25.10 -22.86
N GLU A 16 1.82 25.70 -21.83
CA GLU A 16 1.34 27.08 -21.79
C GLU A 16 0.32 27.43 -22.89
N CYS A 17 -0.27 26.43 -23.53
CA CYS A 17 -1.23 26.59 -24.64
C CYS A 17 -2.70 26.67 -24.18
N GLY A 18 -2.96 26.73 -22.86
CA GLY A 18 -4.32 26.70 -22.30
C GLY A 18 -5.06 25.37 -22.55
N ARG A 19 -4.33 24.28 -22.77
CA ARG A 19 -4.90 22.94 -22.98
C ARG A 19 -5.34 22.34 -21.66
N ILE A 20 -6.42 21.56 -21.71
CA ILE A 20 -6.89 20.76 -20.58
C ILE A 20 -6.19 19.40 -20.62
N PHE A 21 -5.66 18.97 -19.48
CA PHE A 21 -5.08 17.65 -19.33
C PHE A 21 -6.17 16.57 -19.25
N GLU A 22 -6.31 15.78 -20.32
CA GLU A 22 -7.24 14.65 -20.36
C GLU A 22 -6.48 13.35 -20.64
N GLN A 23 -6.14 12.60 -19.58
CA GLN A 23 -5.25 11.43 -19.64
C GLN A 23 -5.62 10.42 -20.75
N ASN A 24 -6.92 10.18 -20.97
CA ASN A 24 -7.42 9.22 -21.96
C ASN A 24 -7.26 9.68 -23.41
N HIS A 25 -7.11 10.99 -23.65
CA HIS A 25 -7.02 11.60 -24.98
C HIS A 25 -5.62 12.06 -25.36
N LEU A 26 -4.63 11.88 -24.48
CA LEU A 26 -3.25 12.28 -24.77
C LEU A 26 -2.62 11.42 -25.89
N PRO A 27 -1.91 12.03 -26.85
CA PRO A 27 -1.06 11.30 -27.80
C PRO A 27 0.03 10.49 -27.10
N LEU A 28 0.51 9.44 -27.78
CA LEU A 28 1.53 8.54 -27.23
C LEU A 28 2.86 9.25 -26.90
N SER A 29 3.23 10.27 -27.67
CA SER A 29 4.44 11.08 -27.44
C SER A 29 4.37 11.82 -26.11
N VAL A 30 3.25 12.48 -25.83
CA VAL A 30 2.98 13.19 -24.57
C VAL A 30 2.93 12.22 -23.39
N ARG A 31 2.27 11.06 -23.53
CA ARG A 31 2.24 10.02 -22.49
C ARG A 31 3.64 9.50 -22.15
N ARG A 32 4.51 9.35 -23.15
CA ARG A 32 5.90 8.91 -22.97
C ARG A 32 6.69 9.95 -22.18
N GLU A 33 6.54 11.22 -22.53
CA GLU A 33 7.21 12.33 -21.84
C GLU A 33 6.76 12.41 -20.37
N ILE A 34 5.45 12.34 -20.11
CA ILE A 34 4.91 12.30 -18.73
C ILE A 34 5.52 11.14 -17.95
N LYS A 35 5.54 9.94 -18.53
CA LYS A 35 6.14 8.78 -17.89
C LYS A 35 7.61 9.03 -17.58
N GLN A 36 8.36 9.63 -18.50
CA GLN A 36 9.77 9.97 -18.29
C GLN A 36 9.96 10.98 -17.15
N LEU A 37 9.17 12.07 -17.12
CA LEU A 37 9.22 13.11 -16.08
C LEU A 37 8.91 12.55 -14.69
N LEU A 38 8.00 11.58 -14.59
CA LEU A 38 7.60 10.94 -13.34
C LEU A 38 8.45 9.70 -12.98
N THR A 39 9.35 9.26 -13.86
CA THR A 39 10.16 8.06 -13.60
C THR A 39 11.23 8.36 -12.54
N VAL A 40 11.07 7.76 -11.35
CA VAL A 40 12.06 7.83 -10.28
C VAL A 40 13.38 7.20 -10.77
N PRO A 41 14.53 7.91 -10.67
CA PRO A 41 15.84 7.39 -11.03
C PRO A 41 16.16 6.08 -10.30
N ALA A 42 16.85 5.16 -10.97
CA ALA A 42 17.13 3.82 -10.42
C ALA A 42 17.89 3.86 -9.08
N SER A 43 18.83 4.79 -8.92
CA SER A 43 19.60 5.00 -7.68
C SER A 43 18.75 5.44 -6.49
N ILE A 44 17.67 6.18 -6.75
CA ILE A 44 16.71 6.61 -5.73
C ILE A 44 15.66 5.52 -5.52
N ARG A 45 15.23 4.85 -6.59
CA ARG A 45 14.24 3.76 -6.51
C ARG A 45 14.74 2.60 -5.65
N SER A 46 16.03 2.29 -5.67
CA SER A 46 16.62 1.25 -4.82
C SER A 46 16.51 1.53 -3.31
N THR A 47 16.15 2.76 -2.90
CA THR A 47 15.89 3.09 -1.49
C THR A 47 14.45 2.80 -1.08
N ILE A 48 13.56 2.46 -2.02
CA ILE A 48 12.16 2.13 -1.76
C ILE A 48 12.07 0.61 -1.59
N PRO A 49 11.58 0.11 -0.44
CA PRO A 49 11.40 -1.32 -0.23
C PRO A 49 10.46 -1.94 -1.26
N LEU A 50 10.81 -3.14 -1.72
CA LEU A 50 9.99 -3.89 -2.66
C LEU A 50 8.72 -4.41 -1.97
N GLN A 51 7.61 -4.38 -2.69
CA GLN A 51 6.30 -4.91 -2.25
C GLN A 51 6.32 -6.41 -1.90
N THR A 52 7.32 -7.14 -2.42
CA THR A 52 7.52 -8.57 -2.20
C THR A 52 8.31 -8.90 -0.94
N LEU A 53 8.84 -7.90 -0.23
CA LEU A 53 9.50 -8.14 1.06
C LEU A 53 8.47 -8.65 2.07
N SER A 54 8.90 -9.50 2.99
CA SER A 54 8.00 -9.95 4.05
C SER A 54 7.66 -8.83 5.02
N VAL A 55 6.59 -9.03 5.81
CA VAL A 55 6.21 -8.08 6.86
C VAL A 55 7.36 -7.87 7.85
N THR A 56 7.99 -8.95 8.34
CA THR A 56 9.13 -8.83 9.26
C THR A 56 10.28 -8.02 8.65
N GLN A 57 10.64 -8.29 7.40
CA GLN A 57 11.67 -7.52 6.67
C GLN A 57 11.30 -6.04 6.52
N LEU A 58 10.02 -5.72 6.29
CA LEU A 58 9.54 -4.34 6.23
C LEU A 58 9.67 -3.64 7.59
N LEU A 59 9.33 -4.32 8.69
CA LEU A 59 9.40 -3.76 10.04
C LEU A 59 10.85 -3.47 10.45
N ASP A 60 11.76 -4.39 10.12
CA ASP A 60 13.21 -4.29 10.39
C ASP A 60 13.95 -3.31 9.47
N ALA A 61 13.35 -2.94 8.34
CA ALA A 61 13.97 -2.01 7.41
C ALA A 61 14.22 -0.64 8.07
N ASN A 62 15.44 -0.12 7.88
CA ASN A 62 15.83 1.18 8.41
C ASN A 62 15.43 2.30 7.45
N PHE A 63 14.34 3.00 7.77
CA PHE A 63 13.88 4.16 7.03
C PHE A 63 14.44 5.44 7.62
N VAL A 64 15.10 6.24 6.80
CA VAL A 64 15.59 7.56 7.19
C VAL A 64 14.50 8.63 7.03
N ALA A 65 13.59 8.45 6.07
CA ALA A 65 12.46 9.35 5.85
C ALA A 65 11.32 9.09 6.84
N THR A 66 10.58 10.16 7.19
CA THR A 66 9.40 10.11 8.06
C THR A 66 8.20 10.78 7.40
N LEU A 67 6.97 10.36 7.74
CA LEU A 67 5.76 11.05 7.32
C LEU A 67 5.61 12.38 8.07
N ASP A 68 5.26 13.46 7.37
CA ASP A 68 4.88 14.74 7.99
C ASP A 68 3.39 15.01 7.77
N HIS A 69 2.58 14.63 8.77
CA HIS A 69 1.13 14.82 8.76
C HIS A 69 0.70 16.30 8.87
N ASN A 70 1.62 17.23 9.13
CA ASN A 70 1.32 18.67 9.14
C ASN A 70 1.41 19.30 7.74
N LEU A 71 2.01 18.59 6.78
CA LEU A 71 2.02 19.03 5.39
C LEU A 71 0.59 19.05 4.84
N ASN A 72 0.26 20.15 4.18
CA ASN A 72 -0.97 20.32 3.43
C ASN A 72 -0.67 20.65 1.97
N SER A 73 -1.69 20.60 1.11
CA SER A 73 -1.54 20.86 -0.34
C SER A 73 -0.99 22.24 -0.68
N ASN A 74 -1.08 23.23 0.22
CA ASN A 74 -0.55 24.57 0.00
C ASN A 74 0.93 24.69 0.40
N SER A 75 1.47 23.69 1.09
CA SER A 75 2.85 23.71 1.60
C SER A 75 3.86 23.29 0.55
N ILE A 76 3.45 22.42 -0.38
CA ILE A 76 4.26 21.98 -1.52
C ILE A 76 3.78 22.75 -2.74
N THR A 77 4.68 23.50 -3.37
CA THR A 77 4.34 24.41 -4.46
C THR A 77 4.92 23.89 -5.78
N LEU A 78 4.13 23.92 -6.86
CA LEU A 78 4.63 23.68 -8.21
C LEU A 78 5.20 24.99 -8.75
N SER A 79 6.31 24.94 -9.47
CA SER A 79 7.02 26.13 -9.95
C SER A 79 7.31 26.04 -11.44
N THR A 80 7.25 27.19 -12.13
CA THR A 80 7.63 27.36 -13.54
C THR A 80 9.14 27.37 -13.74
N CYS A 81 9.93 27.44 -12.68
CA CYS A 81 11.39 27.37 -12.78
C CYS A 81 11.86 25.95 -13.10
N ILE A 82 12.93 25.85 -13.89
CA ILE A 82 13.58 24.59 -14.24
C ILE A 82 14.13 23.93 -12.96
N PRO A 83 14.02 22.60 -12.80
CA PRO A 83 14.57 21.91 -11.64
C PRO A 83 16.09 22.01 -11.60
N HIS A 84 16.65 21.99 -10.38
CA HIS A 84 18.09 21.90 -10.20
C HIS A 84 18.63 20.59 -10.77
N THR A 85 19.83 20.63 -11.34
CA THR A 85 20.51 19.45 -11.90
C THR A 85 20.94 18.46 -10.81
N HIS A 86 21.20 18.95 -9.60
CA HIS A 86 21.59 18.15 -8.45
C HIS A 86 20.54 18.24 -7.35
N ILE A 87 20.18 17.08 -6.81
CA ILE A 87 19.31 16.96 -5.65
C ILE A 87 20.19 17.16 -4.40
N PRO A 88 19.71 17.81 -3.33
CA PRO A 88 20.45 17.90 -2.07
C PRO A 88 20.85 16.53 -1.52
N ASP A 89 22.07 16.39 -1.00
CA ASP A 89 22.59 15.11 -0.47
C ASP A 89 21.73 14.54 0.67
N ASN A 90 21.05 15.41 1.42
CA ASN A 90 20.16 15.03 2.52
C ASN A 90 18.70 14.82 2.09
N PHE A 91 18.38 14.81 0.79
CA PHE A 91 17.00 14.68 0.30
C PHE A 91 16.28 13.43 0.82
N LEU A 92 16.98 12.30 0.95
CA LEU A 92 16.40 11.06 1.48
C LEU A 92 16.05 11.13 2.98
N MET A 93 16.55 12.15 3.68
CA MET A 93 16.23 12.43 5.08
C MET A 93 15.06 13.39 5.24
N TRP A 94 14.54 13.94 4.14
CA TRP A 94 13.42 14.85 4.21
C TRP A 94 12.17 14.09 4.61
N THR A 95 11.30 14.76 5.33
CA THR A 95 9.97 14.23 5.58
C THR A 95 9.19 14.13 4.27
N VAL A 96 8.29 13.16 4.19
CA VAL A 96 7.42 12.98 3.02
C VAL A 96 5.97 13.32 3.36
N PRO A 97 5.18 13.84 2.39
CA PRO A 97 3.75 14.07 2.59
C PRO A 97 3.01 12.75 2.80
N PRO A 98 1.88 12.71 3.55
CA PRO A 98 1.05 11.51 3.66
C PRO A 98 0.57 11.02 2.29
N LEU A 99 0.21 9.74 2.16
CA LEU A 99 -0.10 9.09 0.87
C LEU A 99 -1.22 9.81 0.12
N HIS A 100 -2.28 10.23 0.81
CA HIS A 100 -3.40 10.94 0.21
C HIS A 100 -2.95 12.28 -0.43
N LEU A 101 -2.08 13.02 0.26
CA LEU A 101 -1.54 14.28 -0.24
C LEU A 101 -0.56 14.05 -1.40
N ALA A 102 0.30 13.05 -1.30
CA ALA A 102 1.21 12.67 -2.38
C ALA A 102 0.45 12.27 -3.66
N THR A 103 -0.65 11.53 -3.50
CA THR A 103 -1.55 11.14 -4.59
C THR A 103 -2.23 12.37 -5.22
N GLN A 104 -2.77 13.26 -4.39
CA GLN A 104 -3.38 14.50 -4.87
C GLN A 104 -2.39 15.37 -5.66
N LEU A 105 -1.14 15.51 -5.19
CA LEU A 105 -0.12 16.26 -5.91
C LEU A 105 0.21 15.62 -7.27
N LEU A 106 0.23 14.29 -7.33
CA LEU A 106 0.43 13.54 -8.56
C LEU A 106 -0.76 13.68 -9.53
N ASP A 107 -1.98 13.75 -9.01
CA ASP A 107 -3.19 14.00 -9.81
C ASP A 107 -3.18 15.42 -10.40
N GLN A 108 -2.64 16.40 -9.67
CA GLN A 108 -2.51 17.80 -10.11
C GLN A 108 -1.35 18.01 -11.10
N PHE A 109 -0.36 17.12 -11.13
CA PHE A 109 0.83 17.25 -11.97
C PHE A 109 0.49 17.45 -13.45
N GLY A 110 -0.47 16.68 -13.98
CA GLY A 110 -0.76 16.69 -15.41
C GLY A 110 -1.17 18.07 -15.93
N GLN A 111 -2.12 18.70 -15.23
CA GLN A 111 -2.56 20.06 -15.58
C GLN A 111 -1.47 21.09 -15.29
N ALA A 112 -0.80 21.00 -14.14
CA ALA A 112 0.25 21.96 -13.79
C ALA A 112 1.41 21.96 -14.81
N TRP A 113 1.79 20.79 -15.29
CA TRP A 113 2.79 20.65 -16.35
C TRP A 113 2.30 21.31 -17.64
N PHE A 114 1.05 21.07 -18.06
CA PHE A 114 0.45 21.77 -19.22
C PHE A 114 0.40 23.30 -19.03
N ASP A 115 0.27 23.76 -17.80
CA ASP A 115 0.27 25.19 -17.44
C ASP A 115 1.70 25.79 -17.36
N GLY A 116 2.74 25.03 -17.74
CA GLY A 116 4.13 25.53 -17.80
C GLY A 116 4.95 25.31 -16.53
N HIS A 117 4.43 24.60 -15.52
CA HIS A 117 5.24 24.24 -14.36
C HIS A 117 6.30 23.21 -14.77
N ALA A 118 7.51 23.36 -14.25
CA ALA A 118 8.66 22.53 -14.56
C ALA A 118 9.28 21.84 -13.32
N SER A 119 8.93 22.28 -12.11
CA SER A 119 9.50 21.76 -10.87
C SER A 119 8.53 21.79 -9.69
N VAL A 120 8.96 21.19 -8.58
CA VAL A 120 8.26 21.13 -7.29
C VAL A 120 9.15 21.75 -6.22
N ILE A 121 8.59 22.50 -5.29
CA ILE A 121 9.29 23.11 -4.17
C ILE A 121 8.80 22.47 -2.87
N HIS A 122 9.73 21.94 -2.08
CA HIS A 122 9.44 21.41 -0.75
C HIS A 122 9.52 22.53 0.31
N PRO A 123 8.62 22.58 1.31
CA PRO A 123 8.60 23.66 2.30
C PRO A 123 9.88 23.77 3.15
N TYR A 124 10.58 22.66 3.43
CA TYR A 124 11.87 22.69 4.13
C TYR A 124 13.04 23.22 3.29
N SER A 125 12.86 23.37 1.98
CA SER A 125 13.91 23.84 1.08
C SER A 125 13.31 24.75 -0.01
N PRO A 126 12.78 25.94 0.36
CA PRO A 126 11.99 26.79 -0.54
C PRO A 126 12.78 27.33 -1.74
N THR A 127 14.11 27.28 -1.67
CA THR A 127 15.00 27.70 -2.76
C THR A 127 15.36 26.58 -3.74
N VAL A 128 14.99 25.33 -3.43
CA VAL A 128 15.35 24.16 -4.24
C VAL A 128 14.16 23.71 -5.08
N HIS A 129 14.29 23.91 -6.38
CA HIS A 129 13.40 23.38 -7.40
C HIS A 129 13.74 21.92 -7.69
N LEU A 130 12.85 21.02 -7.27
CA LEU A 130 12.96 19.58 -7.46
C LEU A 130 12.30 19.13 -8.76
N PRO A 131 12.82 18.09 -9.42
CA PRO A 131 12.18 17.48 -10.60
C PRO A 131 10.88 16.74 -10.27
N PHE A 132 10.00 16.60 -11.24
CA PHE A 132 8.67 15.99 -11.05
C PHE A 132 8.67 14.53 -10.61
N TRP A 133 9.71 13.75 -10.89
CA TRP A 133 9.79 12.36 -10.42
C TRP A 133 9.73 12.27 -8.88
N VAL A 134 10.05 13.35 -8.16
CA VAL A 134 9.92 13.43 -6.71
C VAL A 134 8.48 13.18 -6.25
N LEU A 135 7.47 13.57 -7.03
CA LEU A 135 6.07 13.30 -6.70
C LEU A 135 5.77 11.79 -6.66
N SER A 136 6.31 11.05 -7.63
CA SER A 136 6.19 9.58 -7.66
C SER A 136 6.97 8.94 -6.51
N TYR A 137 8.18 9.44 -6.23
CA TYR A 137 8.97 8.99 -5.09
C TYR A 137 8.22 9.18 -3.76
N TRP A 138 7.66 10.37 -3.51
CA TRP A 138 6.90 10.65 -2.30
C TRP A 138 5.68 9.73 -2.18
N ARG A 139 4.89 9.55 -3.24
CA ARG A 139 3.75 8.62 -3.21
C ARG A 139 4.19 7.21 -2.81
N ASP A 140 5.25 6.70 -3.45
CA ASP A 140 5.70 5.32 -3.22
C ASP A 140 6.27 5.15 -1.81
N VAL A 141 7.10 6.08 -1.32
CA VAL A 141 7.66 6.04 0.05
C VAL A 141 6.56 6.20 1.10
N SER A 142 5.61 7.11 0.91
CA SER A 142 4.52 7.32 1.85
C SER A 142 3.62 6.10 1.97
N HIS A 143 3.37 5.40 0.85
CA HIS A 143 2.68 4.12 0.88
C HIS A 143 3.41 3.08 1.73
N VAL A 144 4.74 2.94 1.56
CA VAL A 144 5.54 2.01 2.38
C VAL A 144 5.51 2.40 3.86
N LEU A 145 5.67 3.69 4.18
CA LEU A 145 5.69 4.16 5.56
C LEU A 145 4.34 3.97 6.26
N GLU A 146 3.22 4.25 5.58
CA GLU A 146 1.88 4.00 6.13
C GLU A 146 1.58 2.51 6.31
N ALA A 147 1.99 1.67 5.34
CA ALA A 147 1.88 0.23 5.47
C ALA A 147 2.70 -0.31 6.65
N ARG A 148 3.95 0.15 6.81
CA ARG A 148 4.81 -0.20 7.94
C ARG A 148 4.18 0.18 9.28
N LEU A 149 3.65 1.40 9.41
CA LEU A 149 2.97 1.83 10.64
C LEU A 149 1.75 0.97 10.96
N THR A 150 1.03 0.51 9.93
CA THR A 150 -0.14 -0.34 10.11
C THR A 150 0.27 -1.76 10.53
N TRP A 151 1.24 -2.36 9.82
CA TRP A 151 1.80 -3.66 10.16
C TRP A 151 2.45 -3.68 11.54
N LEU A 152 3.14 -2.62 11.94
CA LEU A 152 3.76 -2.51 13.26
C LEU A 152 2.71 -2.58 14.37
N LYS A 153 1.57 -1.88 14.21
CA LYS A 153 0.47 -1.94 15.18
C LYS A 153 -0.12 -3.35 15.30
N SER A 154 -0.25 -4.06 14.18
CA SER A 154 -0.76 -5.43 14.18
C SER A 154 0.23 -6.40 14.83
N HIS A 155 1.52 -6.27 14.50
CA HIS A 155 2.58 -7.05 15.13
C HIS A 155 2.65 -6.80 16.64
N ASP A 156 2.63 -5.54 17.07
CA ASP A 156 2.63 -5.17 18.49
C ASP A 156 1.38 -5.69 19.22
N TRP A 157 0.22 -5.73 18.54
CA TRP A 157 -0.99 -6.32 19.09
C TRP A 157 -0.84 -7.83 19.32
N ILE A 158 -0.25 -8.57 18.37
CA ILE A 158 0.05 -10.00 18.52
C ILE A 158 1.01 -10.22 19.70
N LEU A 159 2.10 -9.45 19.77
CA LEU A 159 3.08 -9.56 20.87
C LEU A 159 2.51 -9.16 22.23
N ALA A 160 1.60 -8.18 22.28
CA ALA A 160 0.94 -7.80 23.53
C ALA A 160 0.12 -8.97 24.10
N ARG A 161 -0.39 -9.87 23.25
CA ARG A 161 -1.08 -11.08 23.72
C ARG A 161 -0.15 -12.04 24.44
N LEU A 162 1.13 -12.16 24.04
CA LEU A 162 2.10 -12.99 24.77
C LEU A 162 2.35 -12.51 26.21
N ASN A 163 2.18 -11.21 26.45
CA ASN A 163 2.43 -10.60 27.76
C ASN A 163 1.18 -10.57 28.67
N HIS A 164 0.00 -10.93 28.16
CA HIS A 164 -1.27 -10.77 28.86
C HIS A 164 -1.57 -11.95 29.80
N ASN A 165 -1.02 -11.91 31.02
CA ASN A 165 -1.23 -12.90 32.10
C ASN A 165 -0.84 -14.34 31.72
N GLU A 166 0.43 -14.69 31.96
CA GLU A 166 0.99 -16.06 31.86
C GLU A 166 0.15 -17.17 32.56
N HIS A 167 -0.77 -16.79 33.45
CA HIS A 167 -1.61 -17.72 34.21
C HIS A 167 -2.94 -18.09 33.51
N ASP A 168 -3.37 -17.34 32.47
CA ASP A 168 -4.67 -17.53 31.80
C ASP A 168 -4.55 -17.94 30.32
N HIS A 169 -3.35 -17.97 29.74
CA HIS A 169 -3.20 -18.41 28.36
C HIS A 169 -3.47 -19.90 28.21
N HIS A 170 -4.45 -20.21 27.36
CA HIS A 170 -4.62 -21.57 26.91
C HIS A 170 -3.46 -21.94 25.98
N ALA A 171 -2.87 -23.14 26.13
CA ALA A 171 -1.77 -23.60 25.28
C ALA A 171 -2.07 -23.47 23.77
N ALA A 172 -3.34 -23.59 23.38
CA ALA A 172 -3.79 -23.39 22.00
C ALA A 172 -3.60 -21.94 21.49
N GLU A 173 -3.78 -20.93 22.33
CA GLU A 173 -3.58 -19.52 21.94
C GLU A 173 -2.11 -19.21 21.65
N LEU A 174 -1.20 -19.76 22.45
CA LEU A 174 0.24 -19.59 22.25
C LEU A 174 0.70 -20.18 20.92
N VAL A 175 0.17 -21.35 20.54
CA VAL A 175 0.43 -21.97 19.23
C VAL A 175 -0.04 -21.06 18.10
N LEU A 176 -1.23 -20.46 18.20
CA LEU A 176 -1.75 -19.56 17.18
C LEU A 176 -0.93 -18.26 17.06
N ILE A 177 -0.41 -17.75 18.17
CA ILE A 177 0.47 -16.57 18.14
C ILE A 177 1.78 -16.92 17.43
N ASP A 178 2.38 -18.07 17.74
CA ASP A 178 3.60 -18.57 17.10
C ASP A 178 3.39 -18.75 15.59
N GLU A 179 2.33 -19.44 15.19
CA GLU A 179 1.95 -19.62 13.77
C GLU A 179 1.70 -18.30 13.06
N ALA A 180 1.04 -17.33 13.71
CA ALA A 180 0.82 -16.01 13.11
C ALA A 180 2.15 -15.27 12.88
N LEU A 181 3.08 -15.32 13.84
CA LEU A 181 4.40 -14.71 13.70
C LEU A 181 5.22 -15.38 12.59
N ASP A 182 5.18 -16.71 12.50
CA ASP A 182 5.79 -17.48 11.41
C ASP A 182 5.23 -17.05 10.05
N ILE A 183 3.90 -16.89 9.93
CA ILE A 183 3.29 -16.40 8.68
C ILE A 183 3.80 -15.01 8.31
N LEU A 184 3.94 -14.09 9.28
CA LEU A 184 4.46 -12.74 9.01
C LEU A 184 5.91 -12.74 8.49
N GLU A 185 6.70 -13.77 8.80
CA GLU A 185 8.07 -13.92 8.28
C GLU A 185 8.10 -14.14 6.76
N TYR A 186 7.08 -14.79 6.20
CA TYR A 186 6.99 -15.12 4.77
C TYR A 186 5.97 -14.28 4.00
N LEU A 187 4.99 -13.69 4.68
CA LEU A 187 3.91 -12.91 4.09
C LEU A 187 4.45 -11.63 3.45
N PRO A 188 4.34 -11.44 2.12
CA PRO A 188 4.71 -10.18 1.49
C PRO A 188 3.87 -9.02 2.04
N TRP A 189 4.46 -7.86 2.31
CA TRP A 189 3.72 -6.77 2.97
C TRP A 189 2.67 -6.09 2.08
N ASP A 190 2.83 -6.14 0.74
CA ASP A 190 1.88 -5.59 -0.23
C ASP A 190 1.89 -6.32 -1.59
N ALA A 191 1.54 -7.61 -1.58
CA ALA A 191 1.35 -8.40 -2.80
C ALA A 191 -0.14 -8.66 -3.06
N ASP A 192 -0.50 -8.92 -4.31
CA ASP A 192 -1.86 -9.35 -4.66
C ASP A 192 -2.16 -10.72 -4.05
N LEU A 193 -3.25 -10.82 -3.31
CA LEU A 193 -3.75 -12.08 -2.78
C LEU A 193 -4.45 -12.84 -3.91
N LYS A 194 -4.03 -14.09 -4.13
CA LYS A 194 -4.66 -14.98 -5.10
C LYS A 194 -5.73 -15.81 -4.39
N GLY A 195 -6.85 -16.09 -5.06
CA GLY A 195 -7.81 -17.14 -4.66
C GLY A 195 -9.00 -16.72 -3.80
N PHE A 196 -9.22 -15.44 -3.50
CA PHE A 196 -10.46 -14.94 -2.91
C PHE A 196 -11.56 -14.72 -3.97
N GLY A 197 -12.09 -15.82 -4.53
CA GLY A 197 -13.20 -15.87 -5.51
C GLY A 197 -13.78 -14.52 -5.99
N ALA A 198 -13.51 -14.13 -7.24
CA ALA A 198 -14.01 -12.92 -7.92
C ALA A 198 -13.73 -11.54 -7.29
N CYS A 199 -13.26 -11.44 -6.04
CA CYS A 199 -12.82 -10.19 -5.42
C CYS A 199 -11.44 -9.81 -5.96
N VAL A 200 -11.41 -9.32 -7.21
CA VAL A 200 -10.19 -8.88 -7.88
C VAL A 200 -9.58 -7.70 -7.10
N GLY A 201 -8.32 -7.84 -6.70
CA GLY A 201 -7.48 -6.72 -6.26
C GLY A 201 -7.33 -6.52 -4.75
N ILE A 202 -7.57 -7.55 -3.93
CA ILE A 202 -7.16 -7.49 -2.51
C ILE A 202 -5.66 -7.72 -2.42
N ARG A 203 -4.98 -6.87 -1.66
CA ARG A 203 -3.54 -6.93 -1.41
C ARG A 203 -3.29 -7.30 0.04
N THR A 204 -2.14 -7.89 0.33
CA THR A 204 -1.75 -8.25 1.71
C THR A 204 -1.71 -7.06 2.64
N SER A 205 -1.44 -5.84 2.13
CA SER A 205 -1.52 -4.58 2.88
C SER A 205 -2.91 -4.27 3.45
N ALA A 206 -3.96 -4.95 3.00
CA ALA A 206 -5.31 -4.85 3.56
C ALA A 206 -5.53 -5.77 4.77
N LEU A 207 -4.66 -6.77 5.02
CA LEU A 207 -4.80 -7.74 6.11
C LEU A 207 -4.51 -7.24 7.53
N PRO A 208 -3.65 -6.22 7.79
CA PRO A 208 -3.31 -5.79 9.14
C PRO A 208 -4.49 -5.58 10.11
N PRO A 209 -5.65 -5.01 9.70
CA PRO A 209 -6.80 -4.85 10.58
C PRO A 209 -7.37 -6.14 11.16
N LEU A 210 -7.14 -7.29 10.51
CA LEU A 210 -7.54 -8.62 11.03
C LEU A 210 -6.66 -9.08 12.19
N LEU A 211 -5.45 -8.56 12.25
CA LEU A 211 -4.43 -8.84 13.26
C LEU A 211 -4.28 -7.66 14.22
N ALA A 212 -5.32 -6.85 14.37
CA ALA A 212 -5.35 -5.69 15.25
C ALA A 212 -6.77 -5.50 15.81
N ASN A 213 -6.89 -4.67 16.85
CA ASN A 213 -8.19 -4.20 17.32
C ASN A 213 -8.70 -3.05 16.41
N ALA A 214 -8.93 -3.34 15.13
CA ALA A 214 -9.29 -2.37 14.11
C ALA A 214 -10.55 -2.80 13.33
N MET A 215 -11.22 -1.84 12.70
CA MET A 215 -12.35 -2.15 11.82
C MET A 215 -11.86 -2.81 10.53
N ILE A 216 -12.49 -3.92 10.16
CA ILE A 216 -12.21 -4.66 8.93
C ILE A 216 -12.95 -3.99 7.76
N ASP A 217 -12.27 -3.79 6.64
CA ASP A 217 -12.87 -3.28 5.39
C ASP A 217 -13.90 -4.28 4.85
N GLY A 218 -15.05 -3.80 4.38
CA GLY A 218 -16.12 -4.66 3.85
C GLY A 218 -15.65 -5.60 2.73
N ARG A 219 -14.67 -5.18 1.92
CA ARG A 219 -14.09 -6.02 0.86
C ARG A 219 -13.36 -7.25 1.42
N ILE A 220 -12.74 -7.13 2.59
CA ILE A 220 -12.10 -8.26 3.25
C ILE A 220 -13.16 -9.22 3.77
N VAL A 221 -14.25 -8.71 4.34
CA VAL A 221 -15.38 -9.53 4.78
C VAL A 221 -16.00 -10.27 3.59
N ASP A 222 -16.25 -9.58 2.48
CA ASP A 222 -16.78 -10.18 1.25
C ASP A 222 -15.83 -11.27 0.71
N ALA A 223 -14.52 -11.04 0.76
CA ALA A 223 -13.52 -12.01 0.36
C ALA A 223 -13.51 -13.25 1.25
N LEU A 224 -13.59 -13.08 2.57
CA LEU A 224 -13.69 -14.19 3.52
C LEU A 224 -14.98 -15.00 3.28
N ILE A 225 -16.11 -14.34 3.04
CA ILE A 225 -17.38 -15.01 2.70
C ILE A 225 -17.24 -15.78 1.38
N ALA A 226 -16.62 -15.18 0.36
CA ALA A 226 -16.39 -15.83 -0.92
C ALA A 226 -15.49 -17.07 -0.79
N ALA A 227 -14.44 -16.99 0.03
CA ALA A 227 -13.55 -18.12 0.33
C ALA A 227 -14.28 -19.26 1.04
N ILE A 228 -15.11 -18.94 2.04
CA ILE A 228 -15.93 -19.94 2.76
C ILE A 228 -16.90 -20.63 1.80
N ASN A 229 -17.60 -19.88 0.96
CA ASN A 229 -18.54 -20.45 -0.01
C ASN A 229 -17.83 -21.34 -1.05
N GLY A 230 -16.67 -20.91 -1.55
CA GLY A 230 -15.85 -21.73 -2.45
C GLY A 230 -15.44 -23.06 -1.83
N HIS A 231 -15.03 -23.03 -0.57
CA HIS A 231 -14.67 -24.25 0.17
C HIS A 231 -15.88 -25.18 0.37
N LEU A 232 -17.07 -24.64 0.67
CA LEU A 232 -18.31 -25.42 0.81
C LEU A 232 -18.73 -26.08 -0.51
N ASP A 233 -18.57 -25.39 -1.64
CA ASP A 233 -18.91 -25.92 -2.97
C ASP A 233 -17.97 -27.07 -3.38
N GLU A 234 -16.67 -26.96 -3.11
CA GLU A 234 -15.69 -28.02 -3.39
C GLU A 234 -15.98 -29.30 -2.59
N HIS A 235 -16.46 -29.15 -1.35
CA HIS A 235 -16.75 -30.28 -0.47
C HIS A 235 -18.16 -30.84 -0.65
N SER A 236 -19.09 -30.11 -1.27
CA SER A 236 -20.46 -30.59 -1.50
C SER A 236 -20.55 -31.79 -2.46
N GLY A 237 -19.48 -32.10 -3.21
CA GLY A 237 -19.37 -33.28 -4.08
C GLY A 237 -18.77 -34.52 -3.42
N SER A 238 -18.11 -34.37 -2.27
CA SER A 238 -17.55 -35.48 -1.49
C SER A 238 -18.30 -35.56 -0.18
N SER A 239 -19.04 -36.66 0.06
CA SER A 239 -19.72 -36.91 1.33
C SER A 239 -18.68 -37.14 2.44
N CYS A 240 -18.01 -36.07 2.85
CA CYS A 240 -17.16 -36.00 4.02
C CYS A 240 -18.06 -35.44 5.12
N VAL A 241 -18.28 -36.24 6.16
CA VAL A 241 -18.88 -35.77 7.40
C VAL A 241 -17.88 -34.79 7.98
N VAL A 242 -18.08 -33.50 7.71
CA VAL A 242 -17.39 -32.42 8.42
C VAL A 242 -17.93 -32.48 9.85
N GLU A 243 -17.25 -33.22 10.72
CA GLU A 243 -17.44 -33.11 12.15
C GLU A 243 -17.06 -31.68 12.56
N ASN A 244 -18.08 -30.82 12.59
CA ASN A 244 -18.10 -29.51 13.21
C ASN A 244 -16.84 -28.65 13.01
N LEU A 245 -16.71 -28.05 11.82
CA LEU A 245 -16.31 -26.65 11.78
C LEU A 245 -17.42 -25.86 12.49
N ASP A 246 -17.25 -25.69 13.81
CA ASP A 246 -18.18 -24.95 14.64
C ASP A 246 -18.12 -23.46 14.28
N LEU A 247 -18.81 -23.11 13.20
CA LEU A 247 -18.99 -21.73 12.73
C LEU A 247 -19.65 -20.83 13.79
N ALA A 248 -20.31 -21.40 14.81
CA ALA A 248 -20.82 -20.65 15.95
C ALA A 248 -19.71 -20.11 16.85
N SER A 249 -18.52 -20.74 16.84
CA SER A 249 -17.36 -20.19 17.54
C SER A 249 -16.78 -18.97 16.81
N ILE A 250 -16.92 -18.86 15.47
CA ILE A 250 -16.33 -17.79 14.65
C ILE A 250 -16.98 -16.41 14.88
N PHE A 251 -18.23 -16.38 15.35
CA PHE A 251 -18.99 -15.17 15.65
C PHE A 251 -19.59 -15.22 17.06
N LEU A 252 -18.77 -15.15 18.10
CA LEU A 252 -19.27 -14.74 19.41
C LEU A 252 -19.47 -13.22 19.40
N LEU A 253 -20.73 -12.82 19.18
CA LEU A 253 -21.20 -11.45 19.37
C LEU A 253 -21.17 -11.11 20.86
N ASP A 254 -20.19 -10.32 21.29
CA ASP A 254 -20.27 -9.65 22.59
C ASP A 254 -21.26 -8.48 22.50
N ASN A 255 -22.11 -8.32 23.52
CA ASN A 255 -23.27 -7.39 23.49
C ASN A 255 -22.89 -5.91 23.50
N ASP A 256 -21.60 -5.57 23.64
CA ASP A 256 -21.10 -4.19 23.78
C ASP A 256 -20.50 -3.60 22.49
N GLY A 257 -20.80 -4.20 21.34
CA GLY A 257 -20.33 -3.76 20.02
C GLY A 257 -19.46 -4.82 19.37
N LEU A 258 -19.49 -4.88 18.03
CA LEU A 258 -18.89 -5.92 17.19
C LEU A 258 -17.36 -6.06 17.43
N ARG A 259 -16.96 -6.78 18.50
CA ARG A 259 -15.59 -7.16 18.79
C ARG A 259 -15.39 -8.60 18.35
N ILE A 260 -14.81 -8.74 17.16
CA ILE A 260 -14.38 -10.02 16.61
C ILE A 260 -13.08 -10.41 17.33
N GLY A 261 -13.18 -11.18 18.41
CA GLY A 261 -12.04 -11.62 19.22
C GLY A 261 -11.84 -13.13 19.16
N CYS A 262 -10.62 -13.55 18.80
CA CYS A 262 -10.02 -14.89 18.95
C CYS A 262 -10.40 -16.00 17.98
N THR A 263 -11.63 -16.10 17.49
CA THR A 263 -11.97 -17.29 16.67
C THR A 263 -11.82 -17.05 15.16
N LEU A 264 -11.96 -15.81 14.71
CA LEU A 264 -11.70 -15.45 13.32
C LEU A 264 -10.22 -15.62 12.95
N THR A 265 -9.31 -15.50 13.93
CA THR A 265 -7.88 -15.79 13.78
C THR A 265 -7.59 -17.24 13.39
N PHE A 266 -8.37 -18.24 13.84
CA PHE A 266 -8.15 -19.65 13.48
C PHE A 266 -8.45 -19.89 11.99
N GLY A 267 -9.64 -19.46 11.55
CA GLY A 267 -10.00 -19.54 10.13
C GLY A 267 -9.12 -18.67 9.23
N LEU A 268 -8.58 -17.56 9.76
CA LEU A 268 -7.65 -16.72 9.02
C LEU A 268 -6.28 -17.36 8.86
N ILE A 269 -5.75 -17.99 9.91
CA ILE A 269 -4.45 -18.69 9.87
C ILE A 269 -4.54 -19.88 8.92
N GLU A 270 -5.59 -20.70 8.99
CA GLU A 270 -5.79 -21.79 8.03
C GLU A 270 -5.97 -21.28 6.59
N ALA A 271 -6.74 -20.21 6.38
CA ALA A 271 -6.90 -19.61 5.06
C ALA A 271 -5.57 -19.06 4.53
N LEU A 272 -4.79 -18.38 5.37
CA LEU A 272 -3.46 -17.90 5.00
C LEU A 272 -2.52 -19.06 4.67
N TYR A 273 -2.55 -20.15 5.44
CA TYR A 273 -1.72 -21.34 5.21
C TYR A 273 -2.02 -21.96 3.83
N MET A 274 -3.30 -22.10 3.46
CA MET A 274 -3.70 -22.63 2.14
C MET A 274 -3.29 -21.75 0.95
N PHE A 275 -2.99 -20.46 1.17
CA PHE A 275 -2.60 -19.57 0.08
C PHE A 275 -1.09 -19.54 -0.16
N PHE A 276 -0.29 -19.79 0.87
CA PHE A 276 1.17 -19.77 0.77
C PHE A 276 1.79 -21.15 0.53
N TYR A 277 1.04 -22.24 0.77
CA TYR A 277 1.48 -23.63 0.60
C TYR A 277 0.48 -24.48 -0.17
#